data_AF-A0A0A8EH71-F1
#
_entry.id   AF-A0A0A8EH71-F1
#
_cell.length_a   1.000
_cell.length_b   1.000
_cell.length_c   1.000
_cell.angle_alpha   90.00
_cell.angle_beta   90.00
_cell.angle_gamma   90.00
#
_symmetry.space_group_name_H-M   'P 1'
#
loop_
_entity.id
_entity.type
_entity.pdbx_description
1 polymer ?
#
loop_
_entity_poly.entity_id
_entity_poly.type
_entity_poly.pdbx_seq_one_letter_code
_entity_poly.pdbx_strand_id
1 'polypeptide(L)'
;MTLYHYLPNKAALLDGLVERVVAAVRPSFDGPAGEWPQHLRAFAVAFRDELLRHPGVIVLIATRPARSPAALKAVEDTAAALGRAGIAPLQALRIVNSVATFVIGHCLAEAATTPGHPEQVTDDVLDLVAFPTLAAAVEAGLGTPADHQARFDLALDALLSGLCR
;
A
#
# COMPACT_ATOMS: atom_id res chain seq x y z
N MET A 1 25.59 18.74 -15.64
CA MET A 1 25.31 19.02 -14.21
C MET A 1 24.08 19.92 -14.13
N THR A 2 22.86 19.34 -14.12
CA THR A 2 21.61 20.12 -14.29
C THR A 2 20.49 19.73 -13.32
N LEU A 3 20.64 18.65 -12.54
CA LEU A 3 19.57 18.18 -11.63
C LEU A 3 19.60 18.84 -10.24
N TYR A 4 20.80 19.05 -9.67
CA TYR A 4 20.95 19.68 -8.34
C TYR A 4 20.65 21.19 -8.32
N HIS A 5 20.44 21.80 -9.49
CA HIS A 5 20.05 23.21 -9.59
C HIS A 5 18.57 23.42 -9.23
N TYR A 6 17.73 22.39 -9.40
CA TYR A 6 16.29 22.43 -9.09
C TYR A 6 15.97 21.75 -7.76
N LEU A 7 16.85 20.89 -7.25
CA LEU A 7 16.65 20.14 -6.02
C LEU A 7 17.90 20.22 -5.15
N PRO A 8 17.79 20.68 -3.88
CA PRO A 8 18.94 21.01 -3.05
C PRO A 8 19.80 19.79 -2.70
N ASN A 9 19.25 18.56 -2.75
CA ASN A 9 19.97 17.33 -2.46
C ASN A 9 19.20 16.08 -2.97
N LYS A 10 19.82 14.90 -2.83
CA LYS A 10 19.22 13.59 -3.17
C LYS A 10 17.96 13.29 -2.37
N ALA A 11 17.84 13.77 -1.12
CA ALA A 11 16.64 13.55 -0.32
C ALA A 11 15.42 14.24 -0.96
N ALA A 12 15.57 15.50 -1.38
CA ALA A 12 14.53 16.27 -2.07
C ALA A 12 14.08 15.62 -3.38
N LEU A 13 15.01 15.02 -4.14
CA LEU A 13 14.66 14.24 -5.34
C LEU A 13 13.80 13.02 -5.01
N LEU A 14 14.21 12.27 -4.00
CA LEU A 14 13.51 11.06 -3.60
C LEU A 14 12.15 11.39 -2.94
N ASP A 15 12.04 12.52 -2.23
CA ASP A 15 10.78 13.02 -1.70
C ASP A 15 9.83 13.46 -2.82
N GLY A 16 10.33 14.12 -3.86
CA GLY A 16 9.54 14.45 -5.06
C GLY A 16 9.06 13.21 -5.82
N LEU A 17 9.85 12.12 -5.83
CA LEU A 17 9.43 10.84 -6.42
C LEU A 17 8.27 10.22 -5.63
N VAL A 18 8.36 10.21 -4.30
CA VAL A 18 7.28 9.77 -3.41
C VAL A 18 6.03 10.63 -3.61
N GLU A 19 6.19 11.95 -3.64
CA GLU A 19 5.09 12.88 -3.84
C GLU A 19 4.35 12.63 -5.17
N ARG A 20 5.08 12.35 -6.25
CA ARG A 20 4.49 12.06 -7.55
C ARG A 20 3.65 10.78 -7.54
N VAL A 21 4.15 9.72 -6.90
CA VAL A 21 3.44 8.44 -6.75
C VAL A 21 2.19 8.61 -5.89
N VAL A 22 2.30 9.28 -4.74
CA VAL A 22 1.16 9.56 -3.87
C VAL A 22 0.16 10.52 -4.52
N ALA A 23 0.63 11.44 -5.37
CA ALA A 23 -0.24 12.36 -6.10
C ALA A 23 -1.06 11.70 -7.21
N ALA A 24 -0.56 10.61 -7.79
CA ALA A 24 -1.28 9.83 -8.82
C ALA A 24 -2.53 9.14 -8.26
N VAL A 25 -2.54 8.85 -6.95
CA VAL A 25 -3.64 8.15 -6.29
C VAL A 25 -4.37 9.13 -5.37
N ARG A 26 -5.43 9.73 -5.90
CA ARG A 26 -6.32 10.60 -5.13
C ARG A 26 -7.56 9.81 -4.72
N PRO A 27 -7.85 9.72 -3.42
CA PRO A 27 -9.11 9.14 -3.01
C PRO A 27 -10.25 10.05 -3.46
N SER A 28 -11.19 9.49 -4.22
CA SER A 28 -12.49 10.12 -4.46
C SER A 28 -13.45 9.61 -3.40
N PHE A 29 -14.10 10.55 -2.73
CA PHE A 29 -15.17 10.31 -1.76
C PHE A 29 -16.48 10.92 -2.28
N ASP A 30 -16.68 10.86 -3.60
CA ASP A 30 -17.88 11.34 -4.27
C ASP A 30 -19.02 10.35 -3.99
N GLY A 31 -20.03 10.80 -3.24
CA GLY A 31 -21.19 9.95 -2.92
C GLY A 31 -21.64 10.07 -1.45
N PRO A 32 -22.56 9.19 -1.02
CA PRO A 32 -23.06 9.15 0.35
C PRO A 32 -21.94 8.94 1.37
N ALA A 33 -21.99 9.67 2.48
CA ALA A 33 -20.99 9.55 3.54
C ALA A 33 -20.90 8.12 4.14
N GLY A 34 -22.00 7.36 4.10
CA GLY A 34 -22.04 5.97 4.55
C GLY A 34 -21.22 4.99 3.69
N GLU A 35 -20.79 5.38 2.49
CA GLU A 35 -20.03 4.54 1.55
C GLU A 35 -18.51 4.74 1.69
N TRP A 36 -18.05 5.32 2.80
CA TRP A 36 -16.62 5.50 3.07
C TRP A 36 -15.80 4.20 3.01
N PRO A 37 -16.29 3.00 3.41
CA PRO A 37 -15.51 1.77 3.29
C PRO A 37 -15.23 1.42 1.83
N GLN A 38 -16.22 1.60 0.94
CA GLN A 38 -16.09 1.35 -0.49
C GLN A 38 -15.08 2.31 -1.13
N HIS A 39 -15.13 3.59 -0.76
CA HIS A 39 -14.16 4.58 -1.22
C HIS A 39 -12.73 4.26 -0.76
N LEU A 40 -12.56 3.86 0.50
CA LEU A 40 -11.25 3.42 1.00
C LEU A 40 -10.76 2.15 0.32
N ARG A 41 -11.66 1.22 0.00
CA ARG A 41 -11.33 0.01 -0.77
C ARG A 41 -10.80 0.38 -2.15
N ALA A 42 -11.52 1.24 -2.88
CA ALA A 42 -11.11 1.71 -4.21
C ALA A 42 -9.76 2.45 -4.16
N PHE A 43 -9.57 3.30 -3.16
CA PHE A 43 -8.29 3.97 -2.92
C PHE A 43 -7.16 2.98 -2.65
N ALA A 44 -7.36 1.98 -1.79
CA ALA A 44 -6.35 0.98 -1.45
C ALA A 44 -5.92 0.15 -2.67
N VAL A 45 -6.89 -0.26 -3.50
CA VAL A 45 -6.62 -0.97 -4.77
C VAL A 45 -5.80 -0.09 -5.71
N ALA A 46 -6.23 1.15 -5.95
CA ALA A 46 -5.51 2.08 -6.82
C ALA A 46 -4.10 2.39 -6.29
N PHE A 47 -3.95 2.46 -4.96
CA PHE A 47 -2.66 2.69 -4.33
C PHE A 47 -1.71 1.50 -4.50
N ARG A 48 -2.21 0.27 -4.32
CA ARG A 48 -1.44 -0.94 -4.62
C ARG A 48 -0.98 -0.96 -6.08
N ASP A 49 -1.87 -0.71 -7.02
CA ASP A 49 -1.55 -0.75 -8.44
C ASP A 49 -0.45 0.26 -8.81
N GLU A 50 -0.50 1.46 -8.23
CA GLU A 50 0.54 2.48 -8.41
C GLU A 50 1.88 2.05 -7.80
N LEU A 51 1.86 1.49 -6.58
CA LEU A 51 3.06 1.01 -5.90
C LEU A 51 3.73 -0.12 -6.69
N LEU A 52 2.96 -1.08 -7.20
CA LEU A 52 3.48 -2.20 -7.98
C LEU A 52 3.97 -1.78 -9.37
N ARG A 53 3.46 -0.67 -9.93
CA ARG A 53 4.05 -0.04 -11.13
C ARG A 53 5.41 0.61 -10.85
N HIS A 54 5.71 0.92 -9.58
CA HIS A 54 6.95 1.56 -9.15
C HIS A 54 7.62 0.85 -7.95
N PRO A 55 8.05 -0.43 -8.08
CA PRO A 55 8.56 -1.22 -6.96
C PRO A 55 9.71 -0.58 -6.18
N GLY A 56 10.63 0.09 -6.89
CA GLY A 56 11.77 0.80 -6.27
C GLY A 56 11.38 2.00 -5.39
N VAL A 57 10.13 2.48 -5.48
CA VAL A 57 9.61 3.59 -4.68
C VAL A 57 8.94 3.09 -3.39
N ILE A 58 8.50 1.84 -3.33
CA ILE A 58 7.80 1.26 -2.17
C ILE A 58 8.65 1.40 -0.90
N VAL A 59 9.95 1.08 -0.97
CA VAL A 59 10.88 1.21 0.16
C VAL A 59 11.05 2.68 0.58
N LEU A 60 11.06 3.61 -0.37
CA LEU A 60 11.15 5.05 -0.06
C LEU A 60 9.90 5.54 0.69
N ILE A 61 8.71 5.07 0.27
CA ILE A 61 7.44 5.39 0.94
C ILE A 61 7.38 4.77 2.33
N ALA A 62 7.84 3.53 2.50
CA ALA A 62 7.83 2.83 3.78
C ALA A 62 8.80 3.43 4.82
N THR A 63 9.91 4.01 4.38
CA THR A 63 11.00 4.48 5.27
C THR A 63 10.96 5.98 5.55
N ARG A 64 9.99 6.71 4.98
CA ARG A 64 9.91 8.17 5.11
C ARG A 64 8.57 8.63 5.64
N PRO A 65 8.55 9.59 6.58
CA PRO A 65 7.30 10.18 7.03
C PRO A 65 6.68 11.00 5.88
N ALA A 66 5.38 10.81 5.66
CA ALA A 66 4.58 11.60 4.74
C ALA A 66 4.48 13.06 5.23
N ARG A 67 5.44 13.89 4.84
CA ARG A 67 5.53 15.31 5.24
C ARG A 67 5.33 16.30 4.09
N SER A 68 5.14 15.81 2.87
CA SER A 68 4.87 16.69 1.74
C SER A 68 3.47 17.31 1.86
N PRO A 69 3.27 18.56 1.39
CA PRO A 69 1.96 19.19 1.36
C PRO A 69 0.89 18.33 0.66
N ALA A 70 1.25 17.66 -0.44
CA ALA A 70 0.34 16.78 -1.17
C ALA A 70 -0.09 15.55 -0.35
N ALA A 71 0.83 14.94 0.41
CA ALA A 71 0.50 13.79 1.25
C ALA A 71 -0.36 14.21 2.45
N LEU A 72 -0.02 15.34 3.09
CA LEU A 72 -0.84 15.91 4.17
C LEU A 72 -2.25 16.26 3.69
N LYS A 73 -2.38 16.84 2.48
CA LYS A 73 -3.67 17.16 1.88
C LYS A 73 -4.50 15.90 1.60
N ALA A 74 -3.89 14.84 1.07
CA ALA A 74 -4.58 13.57 0.84
C ALA A 74 -5.09 12.95 2.16
N VAL A 75 -4.27 13.00 3.22
CA VAL A 75 -4.68 12.54 4.57
C VAL A 75 -5.82 13.38 5.12
N GLU A 76 -5.73 14.70 5.02
CA GLU A 76 -6.78 15.63 5.46
C GLU A 76 -8.09 15.39 4.71
N ASP A 77 -8.06 15.28 3.38
CA ASP A 77 -9.26 15.07 2.56
C ASP A 77 -9.97 13.76 2.90
N THR A 78 -9.18 12.71 3.12
CA THR A 78 -9.68 11.39 3.51
C THR A 78 -10.27 11.42 4.92
N ALA A 79 -9.58 12.05 5.87
CA ALA A 79 -10.07 12.18 7.25
C ALA A 79 -11.33 13.05 7.32
N ALA A 80 -11.40 14.15 6.57
CA ALA A 80 -12.57 15.01 6.47
C ALA A 80 -13.77 14.26 5.85
N ALA A 81 -13.53 13.37 4.88
CA ALA A 81 -14.57 12.53 4.30
C ALA A 81 -15.15 11.55 5.34
N LEU A 82 -14.30 10.88 6.12
CA LEU A 82 -14.73 10.05 7.25
C LEU A 82 -15.47 10.87 8.31
N GLY A 83 -15.05 12.11 8.54
CA GLY A 83 -15.75 13.05 9.43
C GLY A 83 -17.19 13.32 9.00
N ARG A 84 -17.47 13.41 7.70
CA ARG A 84 -18.86 13.53 7.18
C ARG A 84 -19.72 12.30 7.49
N ALA A 85 -19.11 11.15 7.73
CA ALA A 85 -19.77 9.92 8.17
C ALA A 85 -19.96 9.83 9.70
N GLY A 86 -19.59 10.89 10.45
CA GLY A 86 -19.70 10.92 11.91
C GLY A 86 -18.49 10.34 12.65
N ILE A 87 -17.40 10.01 11.94
CA ILE A 87 -16.20 9.43 12.55
C ILE A 87 -15.36 10.55 13.18
N ALA A 88 -14.98 10.37 14.45
CA ALA A 88 -14.15 11.33 15.17
C ALA A 88 -12.75 11.49 14.50
N PRO A 89 -12.14 12.70 14.49
CA PRO A 89 -10.90 12.97 13.75
C PRO A 89 -9.75 12.01 14.05
N LEU A 90 -9.52 11.68 15.33
CA LEU A 90 -8.49 10.73 15.73
C LEU A 90 -8.75 9.33 15.17
N GLN A 91 -10.01 8.89 15.16
CA GLN A 91 -10.40 7.59 14.62
C GLN A 91 -10.29 7.57 13.10
N ALA A 92 -10.66 8.67 12.42
CA ALA A 92 -10.49 8.83 10.99
C ALA A 92 -9.01 8.68 10.59
N LEU A 93 -8.10 9.38 11.28
CA LEU A 93 -6.66 9.26 11.02
C LEU A 93 -6.11 7.86 11.31
N ARG A 94 -6.61 7.17 12.33
CA ARG A 94 -6.27 5.77 12.60
C ARG A 94 -6.68 4.86 11.44
N ILE A 95 -7.91 4.99 10.94
CA ILE A 95 -8.42 4.24 9.78
C ILE A 95 -7.53 4.48 8.56
N VAL A 96 -7.26 5.75 8.23
CA VAL A 96 -6.43 6.12 7.07
C VAL A 96 -5.02 5.54 7.19
N ASN A 97 -4.40 5.67 8.37
CA ASN A 97 -3.06 5.14 8.61
C ASN A 97 -3.02 3.61 8.53
N SER A 98 -4.00 2.91 9.13
CA SER A 98 -4.08 1.46 9.09
C SER A 98 -4.20 0.92 7.66
N VAL A 99 -5.05 1.53 6.83
CA VAL A 99 -5.20 1.14 5.42
C VAL A 99 -3.92 1.41 4.64
N ALA A 100 -3.33 2.61 4.78
CA ALA A 100 -2.10 2.96 4.07
C ALA A 100 -0.93 2.03 4.44
N THR A 101 -0.71 1.78 5.73
CA THR A 101 0.35 0.88 6.22
C THR A 101 0.14 -0.55 5.77
N PHE A 102 -1.12 -1.04 5.76
CA PHE A 102 -1.45 -2.35 5.21
C PHE A 102 -1.08 -2.44 3.72
N VAL A 103 -1.51 -1.48 2.89
CA VAL A 103 -1.21 -1.47 1.45
C VAL A 103 0.29 -1.45 1.20
N ILE A 104 1.03 -0.56 1.87
CA ILE A 104 2.49 -0.45 1.73
C ILE A 104 3.17 -1.77 2.14
N GLY A 105 2.79 -2.35 3.29
CA GLY A 105 3.37 -3.59 3.77
C GLY A 105 3.09 -4.78 2.87
N HIS A 106 1.86 -4.90 2.37
CA HIS A 106 1.49 -5.94 1.41
C HIS A 106 2.26 -5.79 0.10
N CYS A 107 2.34 -4.58 -0.45
CA CYS A 107 3.10 -4.31 -1.67
C CYS A 107 4.59 -4.57 -1.48
N LEU A 108 5.14 -4.28 -0.29
CA LEU A 108 6.54 -4.58 0.01
C LEU A 108 6.80 -6.09 0.02
N ALA A 109 5.88 -6.89 0.59
CA ALA A 109 5.95 -8.35 0.58
C ALA A 109 5.72 -8.95 -0.82
N GLU A 110 4.85 -8.34 -1.63
CA GLU A 110 4.56 -8.78 -3.00
C GLU A 110 5.66 -8.41 -3.99
N ALA A 111 6.20 -7.20 -3.88
CA ALA A 111 7.29 -6.72 -4.72
C ALA A 111 8.66 -7.25 -4.28
N ALA A 112 8.72 -8.02 -3.19
CA ALA A 112 9.98 -8.54 -2.66
C ALA A 112 10.63 -9.54 -3.63
N THR A 113 11.44 -9.00 -4.54
CA THR A 113 12.88 -9.31 -4.52
C THR A 113 13.43 -8.64 -3.25
N THR A 114 13.73 -9.42 -2.21
CA THR A 114 14.17 -8.90 -0.90
C THR A 114 15.25 -7.81 -1.06
N PRO A 115 15.05 -6.57 -0.58
CA PRO A 115 16.04 -5.50 -0.75
C PRO A 115 17.39 -5.89 -0.12
N GLY A 116 18.43 -5.99 -0.95
CA GLY A 116 19.77 -6.45 -0.52
C GLY A 116 20.00 -7.96 -0.59
N HIS A 117 19.00 -8.74 -0.98
CA HIS A 117 19.14 -10.12 -1.46
C HIS A 117 18.73 -10.12 -2.93
N PRO A 118 19.68 -9.99 -3.88
CA PRO A 118 19.36 -10.26 -5.28
C PRO A 118 18.68 -11.62 -5.34
N GLU A 119 17.66 -11.74 -6.19
CA GLU A 119 16.98 -12.99 -6.54
C GLU A 119 18.03 -14.10 -6.69
N GLN A 120 18.31 -14.81 -5.60
CA GLN A 120 18.92 -16.10 -5.73
C GLN A 120 17.78 -16.89 -6.33
N VAL A 121 17.84 -17.12 -7.64
CA VAL A 121 17.14 -18.22 -8.27
C VAL A 121 17.75 -19.47 -7.64
N THR A 122 17.39 -19.73 -6.39
CA THR A 122 17.64 -21.00 -5.76
C THR A 122 16.57 -21.88 -6.34
N ASP A 123 16.97 -22.74 -7.27
CA ASP A 123 16.34 -24.04 -7.56
C ASP A 123 16.26 -24.94 -6.30
N ASP A 124 16.28 -24.37 -5.08
CA ASP A 124 15.86 -25.06 -3.86
C ASP A 124 14.34 -25.19 -3.96
N VAL A 125 13.91 -26.23 -4.68
CA VAL A 125 12.60 -26.82 -4.47
C VAL A 125 12.55 -27.17 -2.99
N LEU A 126 11.83 -26.35 -2.21
CA LEU A 126 11.58 -26.63 -0.80
C LEU A 126 11.06 -28.08 -0.70
N ASP A 127 11.75 -28.92 0.07
CA ASP A 127 11.25 -30.26 0.37
C ASP A 127 10.03 -30.13 1.28
N LEU A 128 8.85 -30.09 0.67
CA LEU A 128 7.57 -29.94 1.36
C LEU A 128 6.99 -31.28 1.84
N VAL A 129 7.72 -32.40 1.74
CA VAL A 129 7.23 -33.73 2.14
C VAL A 129 6.83 -33.76 3.63
N ALA A 130 7.53 -33.01 4.48
CA ALA A 130 7.20 -32.89 5.90
C ALA A 130 6.07 -31.87 6.21
N PHE A 131 5.58 -31.12 5.21
CA PHE A 131 4.66 -30.00 5.38
C PHE A 131 3.41 -30.13 4.49
N PRO A 132 2.52 -31.11 4.75
CA PRO A 132 1.44 -31.48 3.84
C PRO A 132 0.47 -30.33 3.54
N THR A 133 0.16 -29.48 4.53
CA THR A 133 -0.69 -28.29 4.33
C THR A 133 -0.04 -27.26 3.41
N LEU A 134 1.28 -27.05 3.56
CA LEU A 134 2.02 -26.10 2.73
C LEU A 134 2.19 -26.64 1.32
N ALA A 135 2.48 -27.94 1.17
CA ALA A 135 2.54 -28.62 -0.12
C ALA A 135 1.23 -28.44 -0.91
N ALA A 136 0.09 -28.76 -0.27
CA ALA A 136 -1.22 -28.60 -0.91
C ALA A 136 -1.53 -27.14 -1.30
N ALA A 137 -1.11 -26.16 -0.48
CA ALA A 137 -1.31 -24.75 -0.78
C ALA A 137 -0.44 -24.27 -1.96
N VAL A 138 0.83 -24.71 -2.02
CA VAL A 138 1.72 -24.42 -3.16
C VAL A 138 1.20 -25.07 -4.44
N GLU A 139 0.75 -26.32 -4.39
CA GLU A 139 0.08 -26.99 -5.52
C GLU A 139 -1.18 -26.23 -5.98
N ALA A 140 -1.92 -25.63 -5.05
CA ALA A 140 -3.08 -24.79 -5.32
C ALA A 140 -2.74 -23.37 -5.79
N GLY A 141 -1.46 -22.99 -5.89
CA GLY A 141 -1.00 -21.71 -6.44
C GLY A 141 -0.63 -20.64 -5.42
N LEU A 142 -0.34 -21.00 -4.17
CA LEU A 142 0.23 -20.08 -3.16
C LEU A 142 1.53 -19.44 -3.71
N GLY A 143 1.64 -18.11 -3.59
CA GLY A 143 2.79 -17.35 -4.07
C GLY A 143 2.73 -16.95 -5.55
N THR A 144 1.69 -17.34 -6.29
CA THR A 144 1.45 -16.84 -7.65
C THR A 144 0.96 -15.39 -7.63
N PRO A 145 1.11 -14.62 -8.73
CA PRO A 145 0.54 -13.27 -8.83
C PRO A 145 -0.97 -13.23 -8.55
N ALA A 146 -1.71 -14.28 -8.92
CA ALA A 146 -3.14 -14.40 -8.64
C ALA A 146 -3.42 -14.56 -7.14
N ASP A 147 -2.61 -15.35 -6.44
CA ASP A 147 -2.69 -15.48 -4.98
C ASP A 147 -2.34 -14.17 -4.25
N HIS A 148 -1.35 -13.41 -4.73
CA HIS A 148 -1.05 -12.09 -4.16
C HIS A 148 -2.23 -11.11 -4.23
N GLN A 149 -2.95 -11.09 -5.36
CA GLN A 149 -4.18 -10.33 -5.52
C GLN A 149 -5.26 -10.82 -4.56
N ALA A 150 -5.52 -12.14 -4.53
CA ALA A 150 -6.56 -12.73 -3.69
C ALA A 150 -6.30 -12.47 -2.19
N ARG A 151 -5.04 -12.57 -1.74
CA ARG A 151 -4.64 -12.24 -0.37
C ARG A 151 -4.83 -10.76 -0.04
N PHE A 152 -4.52 -9.86 -0.98
CA PHE A 152 -4.74 -8.43 -0.80
C PHE A 152 -6.23 -8.12 -0.58
N ASP A 153 -7.10 -8.62 -1.47
CA ASP A 153 -8.54 -8.42 -1.40
C ASP A 153 -9.11 -8.98 -0.09
N LEU A 154 -8.75 -10.21 0.28
CA LEU A 154 -9.19 -10.85 1.51
C LEU A 154 -8.80 -10.04 2.76
N ALA A 155 -7.55 -9.62 2.85
CA ALA A 155 -7.06 -8.89 4.02
C ALA A 155 -7.64 -7.46 4.08
N LEU A 156 -7.81 -6.80 2.93
CA LEU A 156 -8.45 -5.47 2.86
C LEU A 156 -9.92 -5.52 3.28
N ASP A 157 -10.67 -6.51 2.79
CA ASP A 157 -12.08 -6.66 3.13
C ASP A 157 -12.26 -7.01 4.61
N ALA A 158 -11.37 -7.83 5.18
CA ALA A 158 -11.34 -8.13 6.61
C ALA A 158 -11.02 -6.88 7.46
N LEU A 159 -10.02 -6.09 7.04
CA LEU A 159 -9.64 -4.84 7.70
C LEU A 159 -10.80 -3.84 7.70
N LEU A 160 -11.39 -3.57 6.53
CA LEU A 160 -12.48 -2.61 6.39
C LEU A 160 -13.73 -3.07 7.17
N SER A 161 -14.05 -4.36 7.12
CA SER A 161 -15.16 -4.94 7.91
C SER A 161 -14.94 -4.77 9.42
N GLY A 162 -13.70 -4.92 9.88
CA GLY A 162 -13.33 -4.70 11.29
C GLY A 162 -13.43 -3.23 11.70
N LEU A 163 -13.10 -2.29 10.80
CA LEU A 163 -13.17 -0.84 11.04
C LEU A 163 -14.59 -0.28 10.99
N CYS A 164 -15.55 -1.01 10.41
CA CYS A 164 -16.97 -0.62 10.36
C CYS A 164 -17.78 -1.01 11.61
N ARG A 165 -17.20 -1.79 12.54
CA ARG A 165 -17.85 -2.22 13.78
C ARG A 165 -17.66 -1.21 14.90
#